data_AF-A0AB32ZTQ1-F1
#
_entry.id   AF-A0AB32ZTQ1-F1
#
_cell.length_a   1.000
_cell.length_b   1.000
_cell.length_c   1.000
_cell.angle_alpha   90.00
_cell.angle_beta   90.00
_cell.angle_gamma   90.00
#
_symmetry.space_group_name_H-M   'P 1'
#
loop_
_entity.id
_entity.type
_entity.pdbx_description
1 polymer ?
#
loop_
_entity_poly.entity_id
_entity_poly.type
_entity_poly.pdbx_seq_one_letter_code
_entity_poly.pdbx_strand_id
1 'polypeptide(L)'
;MQRKPIDKALFLGVPVFLLALFILNITAEGEVKLAATLGSVGLCIGFFSYLRSRRFGNRYPIEKLIEKDGNFVVFHFLQGLDRQPLRVNANTIYALNFSHHYLGVILESGNGKGFDFHYPHKEAVIKARLQVVLGDDGFNNVKKNV
;
A
#
# COMPACT_ATOMS: atom_id res chain seq x y z
N MET A 1 -6.69 -13.77 -10.44
CA MET A 1 -6.90 -13.17 -9.10
C MET A 1 -8.38 -12.84 -8.91
N GLN A 2 -9.06 -13.54 -8.00
CA GLN A 2 -10.47 -13.32 -7.68
C GLN A 2 -10.62 -11.96 -6.96
N ARG A 3 -11.46 -11.05 -7.48
CA ARG A 3 -11.71 -9.73 -6.84
C ARG A 3 -12.41 -9.95 -5.50
N LYS A 4 -11.98 -9.27 -4.44
CA LYS A 4 -12.61 -9.39 -3.12
C LYS A 4 -14.08 -8.95 -3.21
N PRO A 5 -15.01 -9.49 -2.38
CA PRO A 5 -16.44 -9.15 -2.46
C PRO A 5 -16.71 -7.63 -2.38
N ILE A 6 -16.00 -6.93 -1.49
CA ILE A 6 -16.04 -5.47 -1.33
C ILE A 6 -15.70 -4.74 -2.63
N ASP A 7 -14.77 -5.28 -3.41
CA ASP A 7 -14.35 -4.67 -4.66
C ASP A 7 -15.47 -4.71 -5.70
N LYS A 8 -16.18 -5.83 -5.79
CA LYS A 8 -17.31 -5.97 -6.71
C LYS A 8 -18.46 -5.04 -6.30
N ALA A 9 -18.74 -4.95 -5.00
CA ALA A 9 -19.74 -4.04 -4.46
C ALA A 9 -19.40 -2.57 -4.76
N LEU A 10 -18.15 -2.15 -4.59
CA LEU A 10 -17.71 -0.79 -4.93
C LEU A 10 -17.81 -0.49 -6.43
N PHE A 11 -17.37 -1.42 -7.29
CA PHE A 11 -17.36 -1.21 -8.74
C PHE A 11 -18.76 -1.11 -9.36
N LEU A 12 -19.77 -1.72 -8.75
CA LEU A 12 -21.16 -1.65 -9.22
C LEU A 12 -21.98 -0.61 -8.44
N GLY A 13 -21.80 -0.55 -7.12
CA GLY A 13 -22.57 0.33 -6.23
C GLY A 13 -22.25 1.81 -6.40
N VAL A 14 -20.99 2.18 -6.60
CA VAL A 14 -20.61 3.60 -6.78
C VAL A 14 -21.22 4.19 -8.05
N PRO A 15 -21.11 3.57 -9.24
CA PRO A 15 -21.78 4.08 -10.44
C PRO A 15 -23.29 4.19 -10.30
N VAL A 16 -23.95 3.19 -9.69
CA VAL A 16 -25.41 3.20 -9.48
C VAL A 16 -25.81 4.35 -8.55
N PHE A 17 -25.06 4.58 -7.47
CA PHE A 17 -25.33 5.66 -6.54
C PHE A 17 -25.07 7.05 -7.15
N LEU A 18 -24.01 7.20 -7.95
CA LEU A 18 -23.75 8.43 -8.73
C LEU A 18 -24.88 8.71 -9.72
N LEU A 19 -25.43 7.68 -10.37
CA LEU A 19 -26.58 7.84 -11.26
C LEU A 19 -27.82 8.33 -10.49
N ALA A 20 -28.09 7.78 -9.31
CA ALA A 20 -29.19 8.23 -8.47
C ALA A 20 -29.01 9.69 -8.02
N LEU A 21 -27.81 10.08 -7.60
CA LEU A 21 -27.49 11.47 -7.24
C LEU A 21 -27.59 12.41 -8.44
N PHE A 22 -27.19 11.96 -9.62
CA PHE A 22 -27.34 12.73 -10.86
C PHE A 22 -28.81 12.99 -11.19
N ILE A 23 -29.66 11.95 -11.09
CA ILE A 23 -31.11 12.08 -11.27
C ILE A 23 -31.68 13.06 -10.25
N LEU A 24 -31.33 12.93 -8.97
CA LEU A 24 -31.75 13.87 -7.93
C LEU A 24 -31.31 15.31 -8.22
N ASN A 25 -30.12 15.51 -8.77
CA ASN A 25 -29.60 16.83 -9.10
C ASN A 25 -30.39 17.52 -10.23
N ILE A 26 -30.89 16.76 -11.21
CA ILE A 26 -31.71 17.31 -12.31
C ILE A 26 -33.19 17.46 -11.94
N THR A 27 -33.69 16.73 -10.93
CA THR A 27 -35.11 16.78 -10.53
C THR A 27 -35.38 17.62 -9.27
N ALA A 28 -34.38 17.88 -8.44
CA ALA A 28 -34.55 18.60 -7.17
C ALA A 28 -34.15 20.08 -7.28
N GLU A 29 -34.69 20.88 -6.37
CA GLU A 29 -34.38 22.30 -6.23
C GLU A 29 -33.82 22.62 -4.83
N GLY A 30 -33.23 23.79 -4.68
CA GLY A 30 -32.73 24.29 -3.40
C GLY A 30 -31.65 23.40 -2.76
N GLU A 31 -31.79 23.17 -1.46
CA GLU A 31 -30.78 22.48 -0.63
C GLU A 31 -30.56 21.02 -1.02
N VAL A 32 -31.59 20.34 -1.53
CA VAL A 32 -31.49 18.93 -1.94
C VAL A 32 -30.58 18.79 -3.17
N LYS A 33 -30.66 19.74 -4.10
CA LYS A 33 -29.77 19.81 -5.27
C LYS A 33 -28.33 20.06 -4.86
N LEU A 34 -28.12 20.97 -3.91
CA LEU A 34 -26.80 21.27 -3.36
C LEU A 34 -26.20 20.02 -2.70
N ALA A 35 -26.97 19.33 -1.84
CA ALA A 35 -26.55 18.09 -1.18
C ALA A 35 -26.21 16.98 -2.19
N ALA A 36 -27.05 16.79 -3.22
CA ALA A 36 -26.78 15.82 -4.28
C ALA A 36 -25.50 16.14 -5.05
N THR A 37 -25.25 17.43 -5.33
CA THR A 37 -24.02 17.89 -6.00
C THR A 37 -22.79 17.61 -5.15
N LEU A 38 -22.79 18.02 -3.88
CA LEU A 38 -21.67 17.81 -2.97
C LEU A 38 -21.40 16.32 -2.73
N GLY A 39 -22.47 15.53 -2.53
CA GLY A 39 -22.38 14.08 -2.41
C GLY A 39 -21.77 13.42 -3.64
N SER A 40 -22.15 13.86 -4.85
CA SER A 40 -21.60 13.35 -6.11
C SER A 40 -20.10 13.63 -6.24
N VAL A 41 -19.67 14.86 -5.95
CA VAL A 41 -18.25 15.25 -6.02
C VAL A 41 -17.42 14.46 -5.00
N GLY A 42 -17.88 14.39 -3.75
CA GLY A 42 -17.18 13.65 -2.70
C GLY A 42 -17.03 12.17 -3.04
N LEU A 43 -18.09 11.55 -3.56
CA LEU A 43 -18.10 10.13 -3.93
C LEU A 43 -17.20 9.85 -5.14
N CYS A 44 -17.18 10.74 -6.15
CA CYS A 44 -16.24 10.68 -7.28
C CYS A 44 -14.79 10.75 -6.80
N ILE A 45 -14.43 11.75 -5.99
CA ILE A 45 -13.05 11.93 -5.49
C ILE A 45 -12.61 10.70 -4.69
N GLY A 46 -13.46 10.21 -3.79
CA GLY A 46 -13.17 9.02 -2.98
C GLY A 46 -12.98 7.77 -3.83
N PHE A 47 -13.86 7.54 -4.80
CA PHE A 47 -13.78 6.38 -5.67
C PHE A 47 -12.56 6.40 -6.59
N PHE A 48 -12.25 7.54 -7.22
CA PHE A 48 -11.04 7.68 -8.03
C PHE A 48 -9.77 7.51 -7.21
N SER A 49 -9.73 8.04 -5.97
CA SER A 49 -8.61 7.85 -5.06
C SER A 49 -8.41 6.37 -4.71
N TYR A 50 -9.49 5.65 -4.44
CA TYR A 50 -9.47 4.20 -4.21
C TYR A 50 -8.97 3.43 -5.44
N LEU A 51 -9.50 3.73 -6.64
CA LEU A 51 -9.06 3.09 -7.89
C LEU A 51 -7.57 3.33 -8.15
N ARG A 52 -7.09 4.57 -7.94
CA ARG A 52 -5.69 4.93 -8.10
C ARG A 52 -4.81 4.15 -7.13
N SER A 53 -5.15 4.15 -5.84
CA SER A 53 -4.43 3.40 -4.81
C SER A 53 -4.34 1.91 -5.15
N ARG A 54 -5.46 1.33 -5.58
CA ARG A 54 -5.52 -0.09 -5.93
C ARG A 54 -4.73 -0.43 -7.19
N ARG A 55 -4.80 0.41 -8.22
CA ARG A 55 -3.98 0.27 -9.43
C ARG A 55 -2.49 0.31 -9.07
N PHE A 56 -2.11 1.17 -8.12
CA PHE A 56 -0.75 1.27 -7.62
C PHE A 56 -0.30 0.01 -6.88
N GLY A 57 -1.12 -0.51 -5.95
CA GLY A 57 -0.84 -1.77 -5.24
C GLY A 57 -0.76 -2.99 -6.17
N ASN A 58 -1.57 -3.03 -7.22
CA ASN A 58 -1.50 -4.09 -8.23
C ASN A 58 -0.27 -3.98 -9.14
N ARG A 59 0.19 -2.75 -9.44
CA ARG A 59 1.39 -2.53 -10.25
C ARG A 59 2.65 -2.93 -9.49
N TYR A 60 2.63 -2.77 -8.18
CA TYR A 60 3.76 -3.05 -7.28
C TYR A 60 3.32 -4.02 -6.18
N PRO A 61 3.04 -5.29 -6.50
CA PRO A 61 2.66 -6.27 -5.49
C PRO A 61 3.78 -6.43 -4.46
N ILE A 62 3.42 -6.62 -3.18
CA ILE A 62 4.39 -6.62 -2.08
C ILE A 62 5.45 -7.72 -2.25
N GLU A 63 5.09 -8.82 -2.89
CA GLU A 63 5.95 -9.95 -3.19
C GLU A 63 7.09 -9.60 -4.15
N LYS A 64 6.89 -8.61 -5.03
CA LYS A 64 7.93 -8.09 -5.94
C LYS A 64 8.78 -6.97 -5.31
N LEU A 65 8.33 -6.41 -4.19
CA LEU A 65 9.04 -5.35 -3.48
C LEU A 65 9.97 -5.91 -2.42
N ILE A 66 9.60 -7.05 -1.82
CA ILE A 66 10.38 -7.72 -0.77
C ILE A 66 10.46 -9.20 -1.13
N GLU A 67 11.66 -9.64 -1.50
CA GLU A 67 11.95 -11.00 -1.94
C GLU A 67 12.97 -11.68 -1.03
N LYS A 68 12.89 -13.02 -0.99
CA LYS A 68 13.88 -13.86 -0.32
C LYS A 68 14.76 -14.51 -1.38
N ASP A 69 16.06 -14.27 -1.31
CA ASP A 69 17.08 -14.90 -2.15
C ASP A 69 18.08 -15.65 -1.25
N GLY A 70 17.77 -16.92 -0.96
CA GLY A 70 18.52 -17.73 0.00
C GLY A 70 18.54 -17.09 1.39
N ASN A 71 19.74 -16.74 1.86
CA ASN A 71 19.97 -16.07 3.14
C ASN A 71 19.83 -14.54 3.05
N PHE A 72 19.53 -14.01 1.88
CA PHE A 72 19.38 -12.57 1.65
C PHE A 72 17.92 -12.16 1.54
N VAL A 73 17.62 -10.97 2.05
CA VAL A 73 16.40 -10.24 1.76
C VAL A 73 16.73 -9.16 0.74
N VAL A 74 15.93 -9.10 -0.32
CA VAL A 74 16.08 -8.15 -1.41
C VAL A 74 14.91 -7.17 -1.35
N PHE A 75 15.23 -5.90 -1.19
CA PHE A 75 14.27 -4.80 -1.21
C PHE A 75 14.36 -4.05 -2.54
N HIS A 76 13.29 -4.10 -3.32
CA HIS A 76 13.19 -3.41 -4.60
C HIS A 76 12.53 -2.04 -4.45
N PHE A 77 13.05 -1.06 -5.18
CA PHE A 77 12.44 0.26 -5.24
C PHE A 77 11.13 0.25 -6.04
N LEU A 78 10.18 1.07 -5.60
CA LEU A 78 8.88 1.27 -6.26
C LEU A 78 8.97 1.60 -7.76
N GLN A 79 10.02 2.27 -8.22
CA GLN A 79 10.01 2.86 -9.56
C GLN A 79 10.75 2.08 -10.63
N GLY A 80 11.34 0.91 -10.38
CA GLY A 80 12.11 0.20 -11.40
C GLY A 80 13.15 1.08 -12.12
N LEU A 81 13.52 2.21 -11.51
CA LEU A 81 14.61 3.08 -11.94
C LEU A 81 15.90 2.33 -11.65
N ASP A 82 16.93 2.59 -12.45
CA ASP A 82 18.27 1.95 -12.52
C ASP A 82 19.09 1.87 -11.21
N ARG A 83 18.45 2.01 -10.05
CA ARG A 83 19.02 1.78 -8.73
C ARG A 83 19.04 0.30 -8.42
N GLN A 84 20.21 -0.16 -7.99
CA GLN A 84 20.37 -1.51 -7.48
C GLN A 84 19.48 -1.72 -6.26
N PRO A 85 18.77 -2.86 -6.17
CA PRO A 85 17.99 -3.19 -5.00
C PRO A 85 18.90 -3.34 -3.78
N LEU A 86 18.37 -3.06 -2.59
CA LEU A 86 19.08 -3.35 -1.36
C LEU A 86 19.03 -4.86 -1.12
N ARG A 87 20.18 -5.52 -1.26
CA ARG A 87 20.36 -6.92 -0.90
C ARG A 87 21.12 -7.01 0.42
N VAL A 88 20.48 -7.56 1.45
CA VAL A 88 21.07 -7.67 2.79
C VAL A 88 20.90 -9.07 3.34
N ASN A 89 21.85 -9.53 4.14
CA ASN A 89 21.71 -10.81 4.82
C ASN A 89 20.61 -10.67 5.89
N ALA A 90 19.66 -11.61 5.91
CA ALA A 90 18.54 -11.59 6.85
C ALA A 90 19.02 -11.48 8.31
N ASN A 91 20.14 -12.14 8.64
CA ASN A 91 20.71 -12.18 9.98
C ASN A 91 21.42 -10.88 10.39
N THR A 92 21.63 -9.95 9.45
CA THR A 92 22.29 -8.66 9.72
C THR A 92 21.31 -7.51 9.91
N ILE A 93 20.00 -7.76 9.84
CA ILE A 93 18.99 -6.72 10.04
C ILE A 93 18.85 -6.46 11.54
N TYR A 94 19.23 -5.27 11.97
CA TYR A 94 19.14 -4.83 13.37
C TYR A 94 17.76 -4.30 13.72
N ALA A 95 17.22 -3.42 12.86
CA ALA A 95 15.95 -2.76 13.10
C ALA A 95 15.17 -2.47 11.82
N LEU A 96 13.85 -2.41 11.97
CA LEU A 96 12.89 -2.03 10.95
C LEU A 96 12.05 -0.85 11.48
N ASN A 97 12.07 0.27 10.76
CA ASN A 97 11.27 1.44 11.10
C ASN A 97 10.08 1.57 10.15
N PHE A 98 8.87 1.39 10.66
CA PHE A 98 7.63 1.51 9.90
C PHE A 98 7.06 2.92 10.11
N SER A 99 7.42 3.86 9.22
CA SER A 99 6.94 5.25 9.30
C SER A 99 6.14 5.62 8.06
N HIS A 100 4.86 5.96 8.23
CA HIS A 100 3.96 6.39 7.16
C HIS A 100 4.05 5.60 5.84
N HIS A 101 4.68 6.17 4.82
CA HIS A 101 4.84 5.59 3.47
C HIS A 101 6.25 5.00 3.25
N TYR A 102 6.99 4.76 4.34
CA TYR A 102 8.41 4.43 4.33
C TYR A 102 8.71 3.27 5.26
N LEU A 103 9.54 2.35 4.80
CA LEU A 103 10.18 1.35 5.66
C LEU A 103 11.68 1.58 5.63
N GLY A 104 12.21 1.94 6.79
CA GLY A 104 13.65 2.01 7.05
C GLY A 104 14.19 0.64 7.44
N VAL A 105 15.20 0.16 6.72
CA VAL A 105 15.95 -1.07 7.06
C VAL A 105 17.31 -0.67 7.63
N ILE A 106 17.60 -1.08 8.86
CA ILE A 106 18.82 -0.76 9.60
C ILE A 106 19.61 -2.05 9.84
N LEU A 107 20.92 -2.03 9.59
CA LEU A 107 21.81 -3.19 9.66
C LEU A 107 22.71 -3.15 10.91
N GLU A 108 23.12 -4.33 11.38
CA GLU A 108 23.82 -4.56 12.66
C GLU A 108 25.33 -4.25 12.63
N SER A 109 26.01 -4.35 11.47
CA SER A 109 27.48 -4.16 11.40
C SER A 109 27.96 -3.17 10.33
N GLY A 110 28.93 -2.32 10.70
CA GLY A 110 29.59 -1.30 9.86
C GLY A 110 29.00 0.11 9.97
N ASN A 111 29.46 1.06 9.14
CA ASN A 111 28.79 2.35 8.88
C ASN A 111 27.37 2.03 8.38
N GLY A 112 26.40 1.95 9.30
CA GLY A 112 25.07 1.42 9.03
C GLY A 112 24.49 2.03 7.75
N LYS A 113 24.18 1.18 6.77
CA LYS A 113 23.47 1.62 5.57
C LYS A 113 21.98 1.54 5.86
N GLY A 114 21.43 2.68 6.27
CA GLY A 114 19.98 2.88 6.29
C GLY A 114 19.46 2.86 4.88
N PHE A 115 18.35 2.14 4.67
CA PHE A 115 17.64 2.14 3.40
C PHE A 115 16.19 2.48 3.64
N ASP A 116 15.79 3.64 3.13
CA ASP A 116 14.41 4.07 3.15
C ASP A 116 13.78 3.70 1.83
N PHE A 117 12.87 2.73 1.85
CA PHE A 117 12.03 2.44 0.71
C PHE A 117 10.63 2.98 0.91
N HIS A 118 10.20 3.81 -0.03
CA HIS A 118 8.80 4.18 -0.14
C HIS A 118 7.99 2.97 -0.51
N TYR A 119 6.93 2.68 0.25
CA TYR A 119 6.03 1.58 -0.03
C TYR A 119 4.61 2.06 -0.35
N PRO A 120 3.90 1.37 -1.25
CA PRO A 120 2.51 1.70 -1.57
C PRO A 120 1.51 0.96 -0.67
N HIS A 121 1.98 0.03 0.17
CA HIS A 121 1.15 -0.89 0.94
C HIS A 121 0.95 -0.40 2.37
N LYS A 122 -0.11 -0.89 3.04
CA LYS A 122 -0.28 -0.63 4.48
C LYS A 122 0.79 -1.37 5.27
N GLU A 123 1.20 -0.80 6.40
CA GLU A 123 2.16 -1.40 7.34
C GLU A 123 1.86 -2.88 7.66
N ALA A 124 0.60 -3.23 7.92
CA ALA A 124 0.20 -4.61 8.21
C ALA A 124 0.55 -5.61 7.09
N VAL A 125 0.43 -5.20 5.82
CA VAL A 125 0.77 -6.04 4.65
C VAL A 125 2.28 -6.24 4.58
N ILE A 126 3.04 -5.21 4.91
CA ILE A 126 4.51 -5.23 4.88
C ILE A 126 5.05 -6.12 6.00
N LYS A 127 4.51 -5.97 7.21
CA LYS A 127 4.83 -6.85 8.35
C LYS A 127 4.56 -8.31 8.02
N ALA A 128 3.39 -8.62 7.46
CA ALA A 128 3.07 -9.97 7.03
C ALA A 128 4.06 -10.51 5.99
N ARG A 129 4.45 -9.68 5.00
CA ARG A 129 5.46 -10.10 4.01
C ARG A 129 6.83 -10.33 4.64
N LEU A 130 7.28 -9.43 5.52
CA LEU A 130 8.56 -9.55 6.20
C LEU A 130 8.61 -10.78 7.10
N GLN A 131 7.52 -11.09 7.80
CA GLN A 131 7.38 -12.32 8.58
C GLN A 131 7.56 -13.57 7.71
N VAL A 132 6.96 -13.58 6.52
CA VAL A 132 7.15 -14.68 5.54
C VAL A 132 8.59 -14.78 5.06
N VAL A 133 9.26 -13.65 4.78
CA VAL A 133 10.60 -13.61 4.21
C VAL A 133 11.69 -13.95 5.24
N LEU A 134 11.59 -13.35 6.43
CA LEU A 134 12.53 -13.55 7.54
C LEU A 134 12.27 -14.82 8.35
N GLY A 135 11.06 -15.38 8.25
CA GLY A 135 10.57 -16.40 9.16
C GLY A 135 10.11 -15.79 10.49
N ASP A 136 9.31 -16.53 11.25
CA ASP A 136 8.76 -16.05 12.52
C ASP A 136 9.85 -15.65 13.51
N ASP A 137 10.87 -16.51 13.69
CA ASP A 137 11.98 -16.25 14.62
C ASP A 137 12.80 -15.03 14.19
N GLY A 138 13.16 -14.95 12.90
CA GLY A 138 13.92 -13.82 12.36
C GLY A 138 13.16 -12.51 12.49
N PHE A 139 11.87 -12.49 12.12
CA PHE A 139 11.05 -11.29 12.23
C PHE A 139 10.82 -10.87 13.68
N ASN A 140 10.65 -11.82 14.60
CA ASN A 140 10.42 -11.52 16.02
C ASN A 140 11.67 -10.96 16.71
N ASN A 141 12.87 -11.40 16.31
CA ASN A 141 14.13 -10.94 16.89
C ASN A 141 14.60 -9.56 16.41
N VAL A 142 14.12 -9.08 15.26
CA VAL A 142 14.44 -7.74 14.76
C VAL A 142 13.72 -6.65 15.56
N LYS A 143 14.40 -5.54 15.89
CA LYS A 143 13.77 -4.41 16.59
C LYS A 143 12.81 -3.66 15.66
N LYS A 144 11.65 -3.21 16.18
CA LYS A 144 10.66 -2.47 15.40
C LYS A 144 10.51 -1.04 15.96
N ASN A 145 10.45 -0.05 15.06
CA ASN A 145 10.21 1.38 15.37
C ASN A 145 11.19 1.93 16.42
N VAL A 146 12.48 1.81 16.11
CA VAL A 146 13.59 2.40 16.89
C VAL A 146 13.76 3.87 16.51
#